data_AF-A0ABD5LVM5-F1
#
_entry.id   AF-A0ABD5LVM5-F1
#
_cell.length_a   1.000
_cell.length_b   1.000
_cell.length_c   1.000
_cell.angle_alpha   90.00
_cell.angle_beta   90.00
_cell.angle_gamma   90.00
#
_symmetry.space_group_name_H-M   'P 1'
#
loop_
_entity.id
_entity.type
_entity.pdbx_description
1 polymer ?
#
loop_
_entity_poly.entity_id
_entity_poly.type
_entity_poly.pdbx_seq_one_letter_code
_entity_poly.pdbx_strand_id
1 'polypeptide(L)'
;MSATRGFIWGCVLSCILFLAVGFGVHLYLKQEMNAITSIPEGAAAKWLFKPQLNSYEYHLALLEKRSPLSNLRLIDTMQEKAKNAWPTDAEQIYFTRNWQNLYQTRLENMPINDSWSETATLLQQLSNKIVQQERNRGSFTLSYLKTAIYDIQKQHNKVEPIEEKLRQLAVQIETGQPISPATLNNIDNKINGLLARYYDLQKQAEQQGLKPGSYSSFGLDHE
;
A
#
# COMPACT_ATOMS: atom_id res chain seq x y z
N MET A 1 51.29 -37.41 33.58
CA MET A 1 50.17 -37.48 32.60
C MET A 1 50.74 -37.23 31.22
N SER A 2 50.54 -38.11 30.23
CA SER A 2 51.24 -37.98 28.93
C SER A 2 50.65 -36.85 28.08
N ALA A 3 51.53 -36.05 27.46
CA ALA A 3 51.18 -34.91 26.61
C ALA A 3 50.18 -35.26 25.48
N THR A 4 50.20 -36.51 25.01
CA THR A 4 49.25 -37.05 24.03
C THR A 4 47.80 -37.06 24.54
N ARG A 5 47.58 -37.34 25.83
CA ARG A 5 46.24 -37.28 26.43
C ARG A 5 45.73 -35.84 26.53
N GLY A 6 46.62 -34.89 26.85
CA GLY A 6 46.28 -33.46 26.87
C GLY A 6 45.90 -32.92 25.49
N PHE A 7 46.61 -33.33 24.44
CA PHE A 7 46.30 -32.96 23.06
C PHE A 7 44.94 -33.52 22.61
N ILE A 8 44.66 -34.80 22.87
CA ILE A 8 43.37 -35.43 22.53
C ILE A 8 42.21 -34.72 23.25
N TRP A 9 42.37 -34.39 24.54
CA TRP A 9 41.36 -33.64 25.29
C TRP A 9 41.17 -32.21 24.73
N GLY A 10 42.24 -31.54 24.32
CA GLY A 10 42.17 -30.25 23.65
C GLY A 10 41.39 -30.29 22.33
N CYS A 11 41.63 -31.31 21.50
CA CYS A 11 40.88 -31.50 20.25
C CYS A 11 39.39 -31.78 20.51
N VAL A 12 39.07 -32.64 21.48
CA VAL A 12 37.67 -32.95 21.85
C VAL A 12 36.95 -31.70 22.36
N LEU A 13 37.58 -30.92 23.26
CA LEU A 13 37.01 -29.67 23.77
C LEU A 13 36.81 -28.63 22.66
N SER A 14 37.75 -28.52 21.72
CA SER A 14 37.62 -27.63 20.56
C SER A 14 36.47 -28.04 19.64
N CYS A 15 36.30 -29.34 19.36
CA CYS A 15 35.16 -29.85 18.59
C CYS A 15 33.82 -29.58 19.29
N ILE A 16 33.74 -29.78 20.61
CA ILE A 16 32.53 -29.50 21.40
C ILE A 16 32.19 -28.01 21.35
N LEU A 17 33.19 -27.12 21.50
CA LEU A 17 33.01 -25.68 21.38
C LEU A 17 32.51 -25.28 19.99
N PHE A 18 33.11 -25.81 18.92
CA PHE A 18 32.66 -25.55 17.56
C PHE A 18 31.23 -26.01 17.30
N LEU A 19 30.85 -27.20 17.80
CA LEU A 19 29.49 -27.71 17.68
C LEU A 19 28.48 -26.88 18.49
N ALA A 20 28.83 -26.48 19.70
CA ALA A 20 27.97 -25.65 20.54
C ALA A 20 27.76 -24.25 19.93
N VAL A 21 28.83 -23.63 19.43
CA VAL A 21 28.76 -22.34 18.74
C VAL A 21 27.96 -22.46 17.43
N GLY A 22 28.24 -23.47 16.61
CA GLY A 22 27.52 -23.71 15.36
C GLY A 22 26.03 -24.00 15.58
N PHE A 23 25.69 -24.76 16.62
CA PHE A 23 24.30 -25.03 17.01
C PHE A 23 23.59 -23.77 17.50
N GLY A 24 24.26 -22.94 18.31
CA GLY A 24 23.75 -21.65 18.76
C GLY A 24 23.47 -20.69 17.60
N VAL A 25 24.41 -20.55 16.66
CA VAL A 25 24.24 -19.74 15.43
C VAL A 25 23.07 -20.24 14.59
N HIS A 26 22.94 -21.56 14.44
CA HIS A 26 21.84 -22.17 13.69
C HIS A 26 20.47 -21.95 14.35
N LEU A 27 20.37 -22.04 15.68
CA LEU A 27 19.13 -21.74 16.41
C LEU A 27 18.76 -20.26 16.31
N TYR A 28 19.73 -19.36 16.49
CA TYR A 28 19.55 -17.92 16.35
C TYR A 28 19.02 -17.56 14.94
N LEU A 29 19.66 -18.10 13.89
CA LEU A 29 19.22 -17.92 12.50
C LEU A 29 17.82 -18.50 12.24
N LYS A 30 17.49 -19.68 12.79
CA LYS A 30 16.14 -20.25 12.66
C LYS A 30 15.08 -19.37 13.32
N GLN A 31 15.39 -18.76 14.45
CA GLN A 31 14.46 -17.92 15.19
C GLN A 31 14.17 -16.61 14.44
N GLU A 32 15.20 -15.97 13.87
CA GLU A 32 15.02 -14.80 13.00
C GLU A 32 14.29 -15.15 11.70
N MET A 33 14.61 -16.28 11.06
CA MET A 33 13.90 -16.71 9.85
C MET A 33 12.42 -16.96 10.13
N ASN A 34 12.06 -17.54 11.27
CA ASN A 34 10.67 -17.77 11.64
C ASN A 34 9.92 -16.44 11.86
N ALA A 35 10.57 -15.45 12.50
CA ALA A 35 10.03 -14.11 12.69
C ALA A 35 9.88 -13.32 11.38
N ILE A 36 10.72 -13.59 10.37
CA ILE A 36 10.60 -13.00 9.03
C ILE A 36 9.49 -13.70 8.23
N THR A 37 9.34 -15.03 8.36
CA THR A 37 8.32 -15.81 7.65
C THR A 37 6.91 -15.65 8.18
N SER A 38 6.71 -15.07 9.35
CA SER A 38 5.38 -14.72 9.85
C SER A 38 4.77 -13.53 9.09
N ILE A 39 5.58 -12.78 8.34
CA ILE A 39 5.14 -11.76 7.40
C ILE A 39 4.97 -12.41 6.02
N PRO A 40 3.84 -12.20 5.30
CA PRO A 40 3.61 -12.78 3.98
C PRO A 40 4.74 -12.56 2.96
N GLU A 41 5.40 -11.41 3.00
CA GLU A 41 6.55 -11.11 2.14
C GLU A 41 7.77 -11.98 2.47
N GLY A 42 8.04 -12.23 3.76
CA GLY A 42 9.12 -13.11 4.17
C GLY A 42 8.83 -14.58 3.88
N ALA A 43 7.55 -14.99 4.00
CA ALA A 43 7.11 -16.32 3.55
C ALA A 43 7.25 -16.49 2.04
N ALA A 44 6.82 -15.49 1.25
CA ALA A 44 6.96 -15.49 -0.20
C ALA A 44 8.44 -15.43 -0.63
N ALA A 45 9.27 -14.61 0.02
CA ALA A 45 10.70 -14.53 -0.24
C ALA A 45 11.41 -15.87 0.06
N LYS A 46 11.02 -16.55 1.15
CA LYS A 46 11.50 -17.91 1.45
C LYS A 46 11.10 -18.90 0.35
N TRP A 47 9.86 -18.82 -0.14
CA TRP A 47 9.40 -19.66 -1.23
C TRP A 47 10.17 -19.39 -2.53
N LEU A 48 10.45 -18.12 -2.87
CA LEU A 48 11.28 -17.76 -4.04
C LEU A 48 12.70 -18.33 -3.96
N PHE A 49 13.27 -18.41 -2.74
CA PHE A 49 14.60 -19.01 -2.54
C PHE A 49 14.60 -20.54 -2.63
N LYS A 50 13.56 -21.21 -2.13
CA LYS A 50 13.38 -22.67 -2.23
C LYS A 50 11.94 -22.99 -2.64
N PRO A 51 11.62 -22.98 -3.94
CA PRO A 51 10.26 -23.15 -4.41
C PRO A 51 9.78 -24.57 -4.16
N GLN A 52 8.57 -24.68 -3.59
CA GLN A 52 7.88 -25.94 -3.34
C GLN A 52 6.49 -25.89 -3.96
N LEU A 53 6.20 -26.84 -4.87
CA LEU A 53 4.93 -26.84 -5.61
C LEU A 53 3.72 -27.02 -4.69
N ASN A 54 3.83 -27.86 -3.66
CA ASN A 54 2.76 -28.12 -2.71
C ASN A 54 2.38 -26.92 -1.83
N SER A 55 3.22 -25.88 -1.75
CA SER A 55 2.92 -24.64 -1.02
C SER A 55 2.67 -23.44 -1.94
N TYR A 56 2.81 -23.61 -3.26
CA TYR A 56 2.69 -22.51 -4.22
C TYR A 56 1.34 -21.81 -4.17
N GLU A 57 0.25 -22.59 -4.21
CA GLU A 57 -1.12 -22.08 -4.12
C GLU A 57 -1.35 -21.28 -2.83
N TYR A 58 -0.89 -21.82 -1.69
CA TYR A 58 -0.98 -21.15 -0.40
C TYR A 58 -0.29 -19.78 -0.42
N HIS A 59 0.92 -19.69 -0.96
CA HIS A 59 1.65 -18.43 -1.02
C HIS A 59 1.00 -17.41 -1.97
N LEU A 60 0.43 -17.86 -3.10
CA LEU A 60 -0.34 -16.99 -3.99
C LEU A 60 -1.58 -16.43 -3.29
N ALA A 61 -2.39 -17.30 -2.67
CA ALA A 61 -3.60 -16.91 -1.97
C ALA A 61 -3.31 -15.97 -0.78
N LEU A 62 -2.18 -16.18 -0.08
CA LEU A 62 -1.75 -15.31 1.01
C LEU A 62 -1.40 -13.90 0.53
N LEU A 63 -0.71 -13.78 -0.62
CA LEU A 63 -0.36 -12.49 -1.20
C LEU A 63 -1.58 -11.76 -1.77
N GLU A 64 -2.53 -12.50 -2.35
CA GLU A 64 -3.79 -11.94 -2.86
C GLU A 64 -4.64 -11.33 -1.74
N LYS A 65 -4.77 -12.02 -0.60
CA LYS A 65 -5.54 -11.53 0.56
C LYS A 65 -4.92 -10.32 1.26
N ARG A 66 -3.70 -9.94 0.89
CA ARG A 66 -2.96 -8.86 1.54
C ARG A 66 -3.64 -7.53 1.28
N SER A 67 -3.89 -6.77 2.36
CA SER A 67 -4.41 -5.41 2.22
C SER A 67 -3.45 -4.52 1.43
N PRO A 68 -3.96 -3.68 0.50
CA PRO A 68 -3.13 -2.68 -0.19
C PRO A 68 -2.53 -1.63 0.75
N LEU A 69 -3.02 -1.53 2.00
CA LEU A 69 -2.50 -0.64 3.03
C LEU A 69 -1.40 -1.26 3.90
N SER A 70 -1.05 -2.52 3.69
CA SER A 70 -0.09 -3.26 4.51
C SER A 70 1.28 -2.58 4.62
N ASN A 71 1.78 -1.97 3.55
CA ASN A 71 3.04 -1.22 3.57
C ASN A 71 2.97 0.01 4.47
N LEU A 72 1.85 0.76 4.44
CA LEU A 72 1.68 1.93 5.31
C LEU A 72 1.58 1.52 6.79
N ARG A 73 0.90 0.41 7.07
CA ARG A 73 0.84 -0.16 8.43
C ARG A 73 2.20 -0.65 8.91
N LEU A 74 2.95 -1.33 8.05
CA LEU A 74 4.31 -1.79 8.36
C LEU A 74 5.22 -0.60 8.71
N ILE A 75 5.13 0.49 7.93
CA ILE A 75 5.90 1.71 8.19
C ILE A 75 5.55 2.32 9.55
N ASP A 76 4.28 2.33 9.96
CA ASP A 76 3.88 2.78 11.30
C ASP A 76 4.52 1.90 12.39
N THR A 77 4.45 0.58 12.26
CA THR A 77 5.10 -0.36 13.20
C THR A 77 6.62 -0.16 13.23
N MET A 78 7.26 0.06 12.08
CA MET A 78 8.69 0.35 12.00
C MET A 78 9.04 1.66 12.72
N GLN A 79 8.25 2.71 12.54
CA GLN A 79 8.46 3.98 13.25
C GLN A 79 8.28 3.84 14.75
N GLU A 80 7.26 3.10 15.21
CA GLU A 80 7.05 2.84 16.62
C GLU A 80 8.25 2.07 17.22
N LYS A 81 8.70 1.01 16.55
CA LYS A 81 9.86 0.23 16.96
C LYS A 81 11.13 1.08 16.99
N ALA A 82 11.35 1.91 15.98
CA ALA A 82 12.51 2.79 15.90
C ALA A 82 12.50 3.85 17.01
N LYS A 83 11.33 4.46 17.31
CA LYS A 83 11.18 5.42 18.41
C LYS A 83 11.45 4.78 19.77
N ASN A 84 11.05 3.53 19.97
CA ASN A 84 11.28 2.82 21.23
C ASN A 84 12.74 2.36 21.39
N ALA A 85 13.38 1.93 20.29
CA ALA A 85 14.77 1.47 20.31
C ALA A 85 15.79 2.61 20.39
N TRP A 86 15.52 3.72 19.70
CA TRP A 86 16.44 4.86 19.56
C TRP A 86 15.73 6.20 19.79
N PRO A 87 15.21 6.46 21.01
CA PRO A 87 14.31 7.59 21.28
C PRO A 87 14.95 8.97 21.13
N THR A 88 16.28 9.08 21.30
CA THR A 88 17.03 10.34 21.25
C THR A 88 17.98 10.42 20.06
N ASP A 89 17.92 9.46 19.13
CA ASP A 89 18.82 9.42 17.98
C ASP A 89 18.39 10.41 16.89
N ALA A 90 19.35 11.20 16.40
CA ALA A 90 19.06 12.27 15.45
C ALA A 90 18.66 11.74 14.06
N GLU A 91 19.23 10.63 13.61
CA GLU A 91 18.92 10.03 12.31
C GLU A 91 17.52 9.43 12.32
N GLN A 92 17.18 8.69 13.38
CA GLN A 92 15.84 8.15 13.58
C GLN A 92 14.77 9.23 13.49
N ILE A 93 14.97 10.35 14.22
CA ILE A 93 14.03 11.48 14.22
C ILE A 93 13.94 12.10 12.82
N TYR A 94 15.06 12.28 12.13
CA TYR A 94 15.12 12.84 10.79
C TYR A 94 14.34 12.00 9.78
N PHE A 95 14.63 10.69 9.67
CA PHE A 95 13.97 9.81 8.71
C PHE A 95 12.46 9.68 8.98
N THR A 96 12.07 9.64 10.25
CA THR A 96 10.66 9.62 10.66
C THR A 96 9.94 10.89 10.21
N ARG A 97 10.52 12.06 10.46
CA ARG A 97 9.94 13.35 10.02
C ARG A 97 9.88 13.45 8.50
N ASN A 98 10.93 13.02 7.79
CA ASN A 98 10.96 13.05 6.34
C ASN A 98 9.83 12.20 5.74
N TRP A 99 9.61 11.00 6.27
CA TRP A 99 8.47 10.18 5.87
C TRP A 99 7.12 10.84 6.17
N GLN A 100 6.94 11.43 7.35
CA GLN A 100 5.71 12.14 7.72
C GLN A 100 5.40 13.30 6.76
N ASN A 101 6.43 14.06 6.36
CA ASN A 101 6.28 15.13 5.37
C ASN A 101 5.85 14.57 4.01
N LEU A 102 6.51 13.51 3.53
CA LEU A 102 6.13 12.84 2.29
C LEU A 102 4.68 12.32 2.33
N TYR A 103 4.29 11.72 3.46
CA TYR A 103 2.93 11.25 3.67
C TYR A 103 1.92 12.40 3.61
N GLN A 104 2.23 13.56 4.21
CA GLN A 104 1.35 14.72 4.13
C GLN A 104 1.25 15.30 2.73
N THR A 105 2.37 15.44 2.01
CA THR A 105 2.35 15.88 0.62
C THR A 105 1.49 14.96 -0.26
N ARG A 106 1.48 13.64 0.01
CA ARG A 106 0.58 12.69 -0.69
C ARG A 106 -0.90 12.96 -0.39
N LEU A 107 -1.23 13.31 0.85
CA LEU A 107 -2.60 13.68 1.23
C LEU A 107 -3.02 15.00 0.58
N GLU A 108 -2.16 16.02 0.60
CA GLU A 108 -2.40 17.31 -0.04
C GLU A 108 -2.62 17.18 -1.55
N ASN A 109 -1.84 16.32 -2.21
CA ASN A 109 -1.98 16.03 -3.64
C ASN A 109 -3.21 15.16 -3.99
N MET A 110 -3.85 14.55 -2.98
CA MET A 110 -5.06 13.74 -3.15
C MET A 110 -6.20 14.27 -2.25
N PRO A 111 -6.71 15.48 -2.53
CA PRO A 111 -7.82 16.04 -1.77
C PRO A 111 -9.11 15.26 -2.04
N ILE A 112 -9.92 15.11 -1.00
CA ILE A 112 -11.31 14.68 -1.16
C ILE A 112 -12.02 15.80 -1.91
N ASN A 113 -12.63 15.46 -3.04
CA ASN A 113 -13.31 16.41 -3.89
C ASN A 113 -14.64 15.83 -4.37
N ASP A 114 -15.62 16.70 -4.50
CA ASP A 114 -16.97 16.35 -4.92
C ASP A 114 -17.15 16.41 -6.45
N SER A 115 -16.05 16.34 -7.23
CA SER A 115 -16.12 16.44 -8.70
C SER A 115 -17.06 15.44 -9.33
N TRP A 116 -16.94 14.18 -8.91
CA TRP A 116 -17.78 13.11 -9.40
C TRP A 116 -19.25 13.30 -9.03
N SER A 117 -19.54 13.55 -7.74
CA SER A 117 -20.91 13.70 -7.23
C SER A 117 -21.59 14.96 -7.77
N GLU A 118 -20.88 16.08 -7.87
CA GLU A 118 -21.40 17.31 -8.46
C GLU A 118 -21.65 17.16 -9.97
N THR A 119 -20.76 16.48 -10.72
CA THR A 119 -20.99 16.20 -12.15
C THR A 119 -22.27 15.39 -12.35
N ALA A 120 -22.45 14.32 -11.56
CA ALA A 120 -23.65 13.50 -11.59
C ALA A 120 -24.91 14.33 -11.24
N THR A 121 -24.80 15.22 -10.25
CA THR A 121 -25.88 16.12 -9.85
C THR A 121 -26.26 17.09 -10.96
N LEU A 122 -25.29 17.74 -11.61
CA LEU A 122 -25.53 18.67 -12.71
C LEU A 122 -26.16 17.97 -13.92
N LEU A 123 -25.70 16.76 -14.25
CA LEU A 123 -26.31 15.92 -15.29
C LEU A 123 -27.76 15.59 -14.97
N GLN A 124 -28.05 15.19 -13.73
CA GLN A 124 -29.42 14.89 -13.30
C GLN A 124 -30.31 16.13 -13.35
N GLN A 125 -29.80 17.29 -12.92
CA GLN A 125 -30.53 18.56 -12.98
C GLN A 125 -30.88 18.95 -14.43
N LEU A 126 -29.93 18.83 -15.35
CA LEU A 126 -30.16 19.09 -16.78
C LEU A 126 -31.19 18.11 -17.34
N SER A 127 -31.07 16.82 -17.04
CA SER A 127 -32.03 15.78 -17.45
C SER A 127 -33.45 16.09 -16.97
N ASN A 128 -33.61 16.40 -15.68
CA ASN A 128 -34.90 16.77 -15.09
C ASN A 128 -35.49 18.03 -15.75
N LYS A 129 -34.64 19.02 -16.06
CA LYS A 129 -35.06 20.23 -16.75
C LYS A 129 -35.53 19.94 -18.17
N ILE A 130 -34.85 19.05 -18.90
CA ILE A 130 -35.28 18.62 -20.24
C ILE A 130 -36.69 18.03 -20.19
N VAL A 131 -36.93 17.09 -19.28
CA VAL A 131 -38.26 16.48 -19.10
C VAL A 131 -39.32 17.52 -18.72
N GLN A 132 -39.00 18.47 -17.83
CA GLN A 132 -39.91 19.55 -17.46
C GLN A 132 -40.26 20.44 -18.66
N GLN A 133 -39.26 20.80 -19.47
CA GLN A 133 -39.44 21.68 -20.62
C GLN A 133 -40.28 21.01 -21.71
N GLU A 134 -40.06 19.71 -21.94
CA GLU A 134 -40.87 18.89 -22.85
C GLU A 134 -42.35 18.86 -22.43
N ARG A 135 -42.64 18.59 -21.14
CA ARG A 135 -44.01 18.58 -20.60
C ARG A 135 -44.72 19.91 -20.79
N ASN A 136 -43.99 21.00 -20.64
CA ASN A 136 -44.51 22.36 -20.78
C ASN A 136 -44.54 22.85 -22.24
N ARG A 137 -44.13 22.01 -23.21
CA ARG A 137 -43.93 22.39 -24.62
C ARG A 137 -43.06 23.65 -24.78
N GLY A 138 -42.13 23.85 -23.87
CA GLY A 138 -41.19 24.96 -23.88
C GLY A 138 -39.96 24.66 -24.73
N SER A 139 -39.13 25.67 -24.97
CA SER A 139 -37.83 25.54 -25.65
C SER A 139 -36.70 26.00 -24.73
N PHE A 140 -35.49 25.45 -24.93
CA PHE A 140 -34.30 25.98 -24.27
C PHE A 140 -33.69 27.09 -25.10
N THR A 141 -33.16 28.11 -24.43
CA THR A 141 -32.25 29.03 -25.09
C THR A 141 -30.91 28.33 -25.33
N LEU A 142 -30.25 28.68 -26.43
CA LEU A 142 -28.90 28.19 -26.70
C LEU A 142 -27.92 28.60 -25.59
N SER A 143 -28.12 29.78 -24.99
CA SER A 143 -27.30 30.26 -23.86
C SER A 143 -27.43 29.36 -22.63
N TYR A 144 -28.64 28.91 -22.29
CA TYR A 144 -28.85 28.01 -21.16
C TYR A 144 -28.11 26.68 -21.34
N LEU A 145 -28.28 26.04 -22.50
CA LEU A 145 -27.63 24.75 -22.79
C LEU A 145 -26.10 24.88 -22.76
N LYS A 146 -25.55 25.97 -23.31
CA LYS A 146 -24.11 26.26 -23.26
C LYS A 146 -23.62 26.35 -21.82
N THR A 147 -24.31 27.08 -20.96
CA THR A 147 -23.93 27.20 -19.55
C THR A 147 -24.02 25.86 -18.82
N ALA A 148 -25.12 25.12 -18.98
CA ALA A 148 -25.28 23.82 -18.31
C ALA A 148 -24.20 22.80 -18.73
N ILE A 149 -23.90 22.72 -20.03
CA ILE A 149 -22.84 21.85 -20.54
C ILE A 149 -21.48 22.30 -20.04
N TYR A 150 -21.20 23.61 -20.05
CA TYR A 150 -19.96 24.16 -19.54
C TYR A 150 -19.74 23.82 -18.06
N ASP A 151 -20.77 23.95 -17.22
CA ASP A 151 -20.68 23.63 -15.79
C ASP A 151 -20.41 22.14 -15.56
N ILE A 152 -21.09 21.26 -16.31
CA ILE A 152 -20.84 19.81 -16.29
C ILE A 152 -19.40 19.51 -16.69
N GLN A 153 -18.92 20.06 -17.80
CA GLN A 153 -17.54 19.84 -18.28
C GLN A 153 -16.50 20.38 -17.31
N LYS A 154 -16.73 21.55 -16.74
CA LYS A 154 -15.86 22.17 -15.75
C LYS A 154 -15.71 21.27 -14.53
N GLN A 155 -16.81 20.70 -14.05
CA GLN A 155 -16.75 19.83 -12.88
C GLN A 155 -16.15 18.46 -13.20
N HIS A 156 -16.52 17.86 -14.33
CA HIS A 156 -15.97 16.58 -14.78
C HIS A 156 -14.45 16.63 -14.95
N ASN A 157 -13.92 17.73 -15.49
CA ASN A 157 -12.49 17.90 -15.75
C ASN A 157 -11.69 18.42 -14.55
N LYS A 158 -12.33 18.64 -13.39
CA LYS A 158 -11.67 19.21 -12.20
C LYS A 158 -10.60 18.28 -11.62
N VAL A 159 -10.86 16.98 -11.62
CA VAL A 159 -9.90 15.96 -11.18
C VAL A 159 -9.96 14.78 -12.15
N GLU A 160 -8.84 14.53 -12.81
CA GLU A 160 -8.70 13.36 -13.68
C GLU A 160 -8.66 12.08 -12.82
N PRO A 161 -9.52 11.07 -13.06
CA PRO A 161 -9.50 9.82 -12.31
C PRO A 161 -8.29 8.94 -12.66
N ILE A 162 -7.93 8.00 -11.77
CA ILE A 162 -6.80 7.08 -12.01
C ILE A 162 -7.10 6.13 -13.18
N GLU A 163 -8.36 5.76 -13.33
CA GLU A 163 -8.88 4.94 -14.41
C GLU A 163 -8.62 5.57 -15.78
N GLU A 164 -8.74 6.89 -15.90
CA GLU A 164 -8.45 7.60 -17.16
C GLU A 164 -6.94 7.62 -17.45
N LYS A 165 -6.09 7.75 -16.42
CA LYS A 165 -4.63 7.57 -16.60
C LYS A 165 -4.26 6.18 -17.07
N LEU A 166 -4.90 5.15 -16.53
CA LEU A 166 -4.69 3.76 -16.95
C LEU A 166 -5.18 3.54 -18.38
N ARG A 167 -6.31 4.13 -18.77
CA ARG A 167 -6.81 4.10 -20.15
C ARG A 167 -5.82 4.77 -21.12
N GLN A 168 -5.28 5.94 -20.75
CA GLN A 168 -4.25 6.63 -21.55
C GLN A 168 -2.99 5.78 -21.73
N LEU A 169 -2.55 5.10 -20.67
CA LEU A 169 -1.43 4.15 -20.72
C LEU A 169 -1.73 2.97 -21.66
N ALA A 170 -2.94 2.40 -21.59
CA ALA A 170 -3.37 1.32 -22.48
C ALA A 170 -3.33 1.75 -23.96
N VAL A 171 -3.82 2.94 -24.28
CA VAL A 171 -3.75 3.49 -25.65
C VAL A 171 -2.31 3.68 -26.12
N GLN A 172 -1.40 4.14 -25.26
CA GLN A 172 0.02 4.25 -25.62
C GLN A 172 0.63 2.89 -25.96
N ILE A 173 0.30 1.85 -25.19
CA ILE A 173 0.73 0.46 -25.46
C ILE A 173 0.19 -0.01 -26.81
N GLU A 174 -1.12 0.14 -27.04
CA GLU A 174 -1.79 -0.30 -28.28
C GLU A 174 -1.24 0.39 -29.52
N THR A 175 -0.90 1.67 -29.41
CA THR A 175 -0.38 2.48 -30.52
C THR A 175 1.14 2.37 -30.70
N GLY A 176 1.83 1.56 -29.87
CA GLY A 176 3.28 1.38 -29.92
C GLY A 176 4.08 2.63 -29.55
N GLN A 177 3.49 3.56 -28.79
CA GLN A 177 4.17 4.76 -28.33
C GLN A 177 5.17 4.44 -27.20
N PRO A 178 6.35 5.09 -27.16
CA PRO A 178 7.28 4.91 -26.07
C PRO A 178 6.71 5.46 -24.75
N ILE A 179 6.67 4.61 -23.71
CA ILE A 179 6.19 4.99 -22.38
C ILE A 179 7.34 5.62 -21.59
N SER A 180 7.17 6.86 -21.16
CA SER A 180 8.19 7.55 -20.38
C SER A 180 8.19 7.09 -18.90
N PRO A 181 9.34 7.07 -18.22
CA PRO A 181 9.40 6.84 -16.77
C PRO A 181 8.58 7.87 -15.96
N ALA A 182 8.46 9.10 -16.46
CA ALA A 182 7.65 10.14 -15.83
C ALA A 182 6.15 9.79 -15.83
N THR A 183 5.67 9.15 -16.90
CA THR A 183 4.28 8.66 -17.00
C THR A 183 3.99 7.63 -15.91
N LEU A 184 4.87 6.64 -15.74
CA LEU A 184 4.73 5.61 -14.72
C LEU A 184 4.80 6.22 -13.30
N ASN A 185 5.78 7.08 -13.05
CA ASN A 185 5.90 7.79 -11.78
C ASN A 185 4.65 8.63 -11.44
N ASN A 186 4.01 9.25 -12.43
CA ASN A 186 2.77 10.01 -12.21
C ASN A 186 1.62 9.10 -11.74
N ILE A 187 1.47 7.93 -12.38
CA ILE A 187 0.48 6.92 -12.02
C ILE A 187 0.76 6.40 -10.61
N ASP A 188 2.00 6.03 -10.32
CA ASP A 188 2.43 5.55 -9.01
C ASP A 188 2.18 6.58 -7.91
N ASN A 189 2.48 7.85 -8.16
CA ASN A 189 2.22 8.93 -7.21
C ASN A 189 0.72 9.08 -6.92
N LYS A 190 -0.14 8.94 -7.94
CA LYS A 190 -1.59 9.04 -7.78
C LYS A 190 -2.15 7.84 -7.01
N ILE A 191 -1.68 6.63 -7.29
CA ILE A 191 -2.02 5.42 -6.52
C ILE A 191 -1.57 5.58 -5.07
N ASN A 192 -0.33 5.99 -4.83
CA ASN A 192 0.20 6.20 -3.48
C ASN A 192 -0.56 7.30 -2.72
N GLY A 193 -1.01 8.36 -3.40
CA GLY A 193 -1.88 9.39 -2.84
C GLY A 193 -3.24 8.85 -2.42
N LEU A 194 -3.88 8.03 -3.27
CA LEU A 194 -5.13 7.35 -2.95
C LEU A 194 -4.99 6.39 -1.76
N LEU A 195 -3.91 5.59 -1.72
CA LEU A 195 -3.63 4.69 -0.59
C LEU A 195 -3.39 5.47 0.71
N ALA A 196 -2.65 6.58 0.65
CA ALA A 196 -2.45 7.46 1.81
C ALA A 196 -3.80 8.01 2.30
N ARG A 197 -4.64 8.52 1.40
CA ARG A 197 -5.96 9.05 1.74
C ARG A 197 -6.88 7.97 2.33
N TYR A 198 -6.90 6.78 1.74
CA TYR A 198 -7.68 5.65 2.26
C TYR A 198 -7.20 5.25 3.66
N TYR A 199 -5.89 5.22 3.90
CA TYR A 199 -5.34 4.89 5.20
C TYR A 199 -5.64 5.94 6.27
N ASP A 200 -5.51 7.22 5.92
CA ASP A 200 -5.90 8.34 6.78
C ASP A 200 -7.38 8.26 7.21
N LEU A 201 -8.28 7.98 6.26
CA LEU A 201 -9.70 7.78 6.56
C LEU A 201 -9.96 6.57 7.44
N GLN A 202 -9.23 5.45 7.26
CA GLN A 202 -9.34 4.30 8.18
C GLN A 202 -8.91 4.67 9.61
N LYS A 203 -7.81 5.41 9.77
CA LYS A 203 -7.35 5.87 11.09
C LYS A 203 -8.37 6.80 11.75
N GLN A 204 -8.96 7.71 11.00
CA GLN A 204 -10.01 8.60 11.53
C GLN A 204 -11.25 7.82 11.97
N ALA A 205 -11.68 6.82 11.18
CA ALA A 205 -12.78 5.95 11.54
C ALA A 205 -12.48 5.10 12.79
N GLU A 206 -11.25 4.60 12.94
CA GLU A 206 -10.79 3.90 14.15
C GLU A 206 -10.86 4.79 15.39
N GLN A 207 -10.33 6.00 15.29
CA GLN A 207 -10.34 6.98 16.39
C GLN A 207 -11.76 7.35 16.83
N GLN A 208 -12.72 7.30 15.93
CA GLN A 208 -14.14 7.56 16.20
C GLN A 208 -14.92 6.30 16.62
N GLY A 209 -14.28 5.12 16.69
CA GLY A 209 -14.94 3.85 17.00
C GLY A 209 -15.90 3.36 15.90
N LEU A 210 -15.78 3.89 14.68
CA LEU A 210 -16.62 3.57 13.53
C LEU A 210 -16.06 2.43 12.67
N LYS A 211 -14.83 1.97 12.95
CA LYS A 211 -14.24 0.84 12.23
C LYS A 211 -14.71 -0.49 12.83
N PRO A 212 -15.26 -1.42 12.03
CA PRO A 212 -15.57 -2.76 12.51
C PRO A 212 -14.27 -3.49 12.91
N GLY A 213 -14.26 -4.09 14.10
CA GLY A 213 -13.09 -4.76 14.69
C GLY A 213 -12.54 -5.94 13.89
N SER A 214 -13.28 -6.43 12.88
CA SER A 214 -12.94 -7.62 12.08
C SER A 214 -12.18 -7.35 10.77
N TYR A 215 -11.85 -6.10 10.44
CA TYR A 215 -11.03 -5.83 9.24
C TYR A 215 -9.54 -6.07 9.52
N SER A 216 -9.18 -7.30 9.85
CA SER A 216 -7.80 -7.76 9.99
C SER A 216 -7.20 -7.95 8.58
N SER A 217 -6.10 -7.25 8.27
CA SER A 217 -5.46 -7.29 6.94
C SER A 217 -4.75 -8.59 6.60
N PHE A 218 -4.84 -9.58 7.47
CA PHE A 218 -4.10 -10.82 7.34
C PHE A 218 -4.97 -12.05 7.19
N GLY A 219 -6.29 -11.99 7.46
CA GLY A 219 -7.16 -13.16 7.33
C GLY A 219 -6.58 -14.42 7.99
N LEU A 220 -5.83 -14.25 9.08
CA LEU A 220 -5.30 -15.32 9.90
C LEU A 220 -6.04 -15.24 11.23
N ASP A 221 -7.28 -15.73 11.20
CA ASP A 221 -7.87 -16.31 12.39
C ASP A 221 -7.05 -17.58 12.66
N HIS A 222 -6.14 -17.51 13.62
CA HIS A 222 -5.59 -18.71 14.22
C HIS A 222 -6.64 -19.18 15.24
N GLU A 223 -7.48 -20.14 14.83
CA GLU A 223 -7.99 -21.14 15.77
C GLU A 223 -6.85 -22.04 16.26
#